data_AF-A0A4U1EB58-F1
#
_entry.id   AF-A0A4U1EB58-F1
#
_cell.length_a   1.000
_cell.length_b   1.000
_cell.length_c   1.000
_cell.angle_alpha   90.00
_cell.angle_beta   90.00
_cell.angle_gamma   90.00
#
_symmetry.space_group_name_H-M   'P 1'
#
loop_
_entity.id
_entity.type
_entity.pdbx_description
1 polymer ?
#
loop_
_entity_poly.entity_id
_entity_poly.type
_entity_poly.pdbx_seq_one_letter_code
_entity_poly.pdbx_strand_id
1 'polypeptide(L)'
;MILELKKSECQSRGLHFDGPINTRGLRYYMSQWEETRYHVDQYLLNESFPMQAVTRGLLGISQELLGLTFHLEEGSNMCHEDVRL
;
A
#
# COMPACT_ATOMS: atom_id res chain seq x y z
N MET A 1 21.82 5.52 4.98
CA MET A 1 20.55 5.21 5.69
C MET A 1 20.01 3.85 5.32
N ILE A 2 19.50 3.63 4.09
CA ILE A 2 19.05 2.29 3.65
C ILE A 2 20.26 1.34 3.40
N LEU A 3 21.38 1.88 2.93
CA LEU A 3 22.62 1.11 2.73
C LEU A 3 23.23 0.60 4.05
N GLU A 4 23.06 1.34 5.14
CA GLU A 4 23.55 0.94 6.47
C GLU A 4 22.71 -0.20 7.06
N LEU A 5 21.40 -0.24 6.78
CA LEU A 5 20.53 -1.37 7.12
C LEU A 5 21.02 -2.65 6.44
N LYS A 6 21.29 -2.59 5.13
CA LYS A 6 21.88 -3.72 4.38
C LYS A 6 23.23 -4.16 4.96
N LYS A 7 24.10 -3.21 5.30
CA LYS A 7 25.42 -3.49 5.87
C LYS A 7 25.32 -4.19 7.23
N SER A 8 24.44 -3.69 8.11
CA SER A 8 24.19 -4.27 9.43
C SER A 8 23.57 -5.68 9.33
N GLU A 9 22.62 -5.89 8.42
CA GLU A 9 22.02 -7.20 8.19
C GLU A 9 23.04 -8.21 7.64
N CYS A 10 23.84 -7.82 6.64
CA CYS A 10 24.92 -8.65 6.11
C CYS A 10 25.91 -9.07 7.21
N GLN A 11 26.28 -8.16 8.11
CA GLN A 11 27.14 -8.46 9.26
C GLN A 11 26.47 -9.44 10.23
N SER A 12 25.19 -9.24 10.56
CA SER A 12 24.45 -10.12 11.48
C SER A 12 24.24 -11.54 10.95
N ARG A 13 24.10 -11.69 9.63
CA ARG A 13 23.81 -12.96 8.95
C ARG A 13 25.05 -13.63 8.35
N GLY A 14 26.23 -13.02 8.50
CA GLY A 14 27.48 -13.51 7.89
C GLY A 14 27.47 -13.49 6.36
N LEU A 15 26.67 -12.62 5.73
CA LEU A 15 26.56 -12.50 4.28
C LEU A 15 27.56 -11.48 3.73
N HIS A 16 28.04 -11.71 2.51
CA HIS A 16 28.95 -10.79 1.83
C HIS A 16 28.24 -9.47 1.49
N PHE A 17 28.83 -8.34 1.89
CA PHE A 17 28.35 -7.02 1.53
C PHE A 17 28.93 -6.60 0.17
N ASP A 18 28.11 -6.67 -0.86
CA ASP A 18 28.44 -6.32 -2.25
C ASP A 18 28.39 -4.80 -2.53
N GLY A 19 28.01 -3.97 -1.55
CA GLY A 19 27.92 -2.52 -1.71
C GLY A 19 26.52 -2.07 -2.08
N PRO A 20 26.26 -1.59 -3.32
CA PRO A 20 25.01 -0.94 -3.70
C PRO A 20 23.79 -1.84 -3.49
N ILE A 21 22.63 -1.22 -3.26
CA ILE A 21 21.37 -1.96 -3.12
C ILE A 21 20.92 -2.44 -4.49
N ASN A 22 20.84 -3.75 -4.66
CA ASN A 22 20.32 -4.36 -5.88
C ASN A 22 18.80 -4.13 -5.98
N THR A 23 18.27 -4.04 -7.19
CA THR A 23 16.84 -3.81 -7.46
C THR A 23 15.91 -4.80 -6.77
N ARG A 24 16.34 -6.05 -6.56
CA ARG A 24 15.58 -7.05 -5.77
C ARG A 24 15.48 -6.72 -4.28
N GLY A 25 16.54 -6.14 -3.70
CA GLY A 25 16.60 -5.79 -2.27
C GLY A 25 16.02 -4.41 -1.96
N LEU A 26 15.86 -3.55 -2.97
CA LEU A 26 15.41 -2.18 -2.79
C LEU A 26 14.05 -2.10 -2.08
N ARG A 27 13.05 -2.88 -2.54
CA ARG A 27 11.72 -2.91 -1.92
C ARG A 27 11.78 -3.35 -0.46
N TYR A 28 12.57 -4.39 -0.16
CA TYR A 28 12.72 -4.92 1.19
C TYR A 28 13.29 -3.87 2.16
N TYR A 29 14.41 -3.24 1.79
CA TYR A 29 15.04 -2.26 2.66
C TYR A 29 14.25 -0.94 2.74
N MET A 30 13.45 -0.59 1.72
CA MET A 30 12.54 0.55 1.80
C MET A 30 11.42 0.31 2.82
N SER A 31 10.76 -0.85 2.78
CA SER A 31 9.72 -1.20 3.76
C SER A 31 10.28 -1.26 5.18
N GLN A 32 11.41 -1.93 5.39
CA GLN A 32 12.08 -1.99 6.70
C GLN A 32 12.48 -0.60 7.23
N TRP A 33 12.94 0.28 6.34
CA TRP A 33 13.30 1.64 6.71
C TRP A 33 12.07 2.49 7.07
N GLU A 34 10.96 2.35 6.34
CA GLU A 34 9.70 3.01 6.64
C GLU A 34 9.14 2.58 8.00
N GLU A 35 9.12 1.27 8.27
CA GLU A 35 8.69 0.69 9.55
C GLU A 35 9.56 1.20 10.71
N THR A 36 10.89 1.16 10.56
CA THR A 36 11.82 1.54 11.63
C THR A 36 11.81 3.04 11.91
N ARG A 37 11.61 3.88 10.89
CA ARG A 37 11.73 5.34 11.03
C ARG A 37 10.41 6.04 11.30
N TYR A 38 9.32 5.55 10.73
CA TYR A 38 8.00 6.19 10.85
C TYR A 38 7.03 5.39 11.74
N HIS A 39 7.44 4.21 12.24
CA HIS A 39 6.59 3.33 13.04
C HIS A 39 5.24 3.03 12.37
N VAL A 40 5.22 3.06 11.03
CA VAL A 40 4.02 2.76 10.25
C VAL A 40 3.94 1.26 10.08
N ASP A 41 2.97 0.65 10.76
CA ASP A 41 2.63 -0.75 10.57
C ASP A 41 1.65 -0.87 9.40
N GLN A 42 2.10 -1.45 8.28
CA GLN A 42 1.26 -1.64 7.10
C GLN A 42 0.09 -2.61 7.34
N TYR A 43 0.22 -3.55 8.29
CA TYR A 43 -0.86 -4.47 8.63
C TYR A 43 -2.00 -3.71 9.31
N LEU A 44 -1.70 -2.93 10.35
CA LEU A 44 -2.67 -2.11 11.07
C LEU A 44 -3.28 -1.02 10.17
N LEU A 45 -2.46 -0.44 9.27
CA LEU A 45 -2.94 0.51 8.28
C LEU A 45 -3.98 -0.15 7.37
N ASN A 46 -3.68 -1.33 6.81
CA ASN A 46 -4.60 -2.05 5.93
C ASN A 46 -5.92 -2.43 6.63
N GLU A 47 -5.89 -2.81 7.91
CA GLU A 47 -7.11 -3.06 8.69
C GLU A 47 -7.99 -1.81 8.84
N SER A 48 -7.38 -0.62 8.86
CA SER A 48 -8.09 0.66 8.97
C SER A 48 -8.75 1.11 7.65
N PHE A 49 -8.41 0.48 6.53
CA PHE A 49 -8.92 0.81 5.19
C PHE A 49 -9.70 -0.35 4.55
N PRO A 50 -10.84 -0.78 5.11
CA PRO A 50 -11.65 -1.82 4.50
C PRO A 50 -12.22 -1.33 3.16
N MET A 51 -12.24 -2.22 2.16
CA MET A 51 -12.59 -1.88 0.77
C MET A 51 -13.92 -1.12 0.65
N GLN A 52 -14.95 -1.54 1.38
CA GLN A 52 -16.24 -0.85 1.36
C GLN A 52 -16.17 0.60 1.88
N ALA A 53 -15.38 0.87 2.93
CA ALA A 53 -15.22 2.22 3.47
C ALA A 53 -14.40 3.10 2.52
N VAL A 54 -13.36 2.54 1.91
CA VAL A 54 -12.52 3.24 0.91
C VAL A 54 -13.34 3.63 -0.31
N THR A 55 -14.12 2.70 -0.87
CA THR A 55 -14.98 2.97 -2.03
C THR A 55 -15.99 4.06 -1.73
N ARG A 56 -16.66 4.01 -0.57
CA ARG A 56 -17.60 5.06 -0.16
C ARG A 56 -16.92 6.41 0.03
N GLY A 57 -15.74 6.44 0.67
CA GLY A 57 -14.97 7.66 0.88
C GLY A 57 -14.52 8.31 -0.42
N LEU A 58 -14.01 7.51 -1.36
CA LEU A 58 -13.56 7.98 -2.67
C LEU A 58 -14.72 8.57 -3.49
N LEU A 59 -15.86 7.88 -3.53
CA LEU A 59 -17.06 8.36 -4.20
C LEU A 59 -17.58 9.64 -3.54
N GLY A 60 -17.61 9.70 -2.20
CA GLY A 60 -18.03 10.86 -1.43
C GLY A 60 -17.19 12.11 -1.73
N ILE A 61 -15.86 11.98 -1.68
CA ILE A 61 -14.94 13.09 -2.01
C ILE A 61 -15.15 13.54 -3.46
N SER A 62 -15.31 12.60 -4.38
CA SER A 62 -15.55 12.91 -5.80
C SER A 62 -16.87 13.66 -6.01
N GLN A 63 -17.94 13.25 -5.32
CA GLN A 63 -19.24 13.93 -5.36
C GLN A 63 -19.15 15.36 -4.85
N GLU A 64 -18.48 15.57 -3.71
CA GLU A 64 -18.33 16.89 -3.10
C GLU A 64 -17.48 17.81 -3.98
N LEU A 65 -16.36 17.31 -4.50
CA LEU A 65 -15.43 18.09 -5.31
C LEU A 65 -16.03 18.46 -6.68
N LEU A 66 -16.81 17.55 -7.28
CA LEU A 66 -17.33 17.72 -8.65
C LEU A 66 -18.80 18.16 -8.70
N GLY A 67 -19.49 18.22 -7.56
CA GLY A 67 -20.92 18.54 -7.50
C GLY A 67 -21.80 17.48 -8.16
N LEU A 68 -21.39 16.21 -8.12
CA LEU A 68 -22.08 15.07 -8.73
C LEU A 68 -22.78 14.22 -7.67
N THR A 69 -23.71 13.36 -8.09
CA THR A 69 -24.35 12.36 -7.21
C THR A 69 -24.30 11.02 -7.91
N PHE A 70 -23.72 10.01 -7.26
CA PHE A 70 -23.72 8.63 -7.71
C PHE A 70 -24.94 7.92 -7.12
N HIS A 71 -25.63 7.16 -7.97
CA HIS A 71 -26.75 6.31 -7.58
C HIS A 71 -26.39 4.87 -7.96
N LEU A 72 -26.55 3.96 -7.00
CA LEU A 72 -26.31 2.54 -7.25
C LEU A 72 -27.43 1.98 -8.14
N GLU A 73 -27.08 1.40 -9.28
CA GLU A 73 -28.04 0.72 -10.16
C GLU A 73 -28.03 -0.80 -9.90
N GLU A 74 -29.16 -1.35 -9.46
CA GLU A 74 -29.35 -2.79 -9.31
C GLU A 74 -29.85 -3.42 -10.62
N GLY A 75 -29.15 -4.44 -11.12
CA GLY A 75 -29.63 -5.27 -12.24
C GLY A 75 -29.11 -4.92 -13.63
N SER A 76 -27.90 -4.38 -13.76
CA SER A 76 -27.28 -4.18 -15.08
C SER A 76 -26.73 -5.51 -15.64
N ASN A 77 -26.86 -5.70 -16.96
CA ASN A 77 -26.33 -6.85 -17.68
C ASN A 77 -24.80 -6.75 -17.79
N MET A 78 -24.09 -7.02 -16.69
CA MET A 78 -22.65 -6.86 -16.60
C MET A 78 -21.90 -8.15 -16.95
N CYS A 79 -20.67 -7.97 -17.43
CA CYS A 79 -19.77 -9.06 -17.76
C CYS A 79 -19.31 -9.88 -16.54
N HIS A 80 -19.54 -9.40 -15.31
CA HIS A 80 -19.16 -10.08 -14.06
C HIS A 80 -20.05 -9.67 -12.88
N GLU A 81 -20.39 -10.64 -12.02
CA GLU A 81 -21.36 -10.49 -10.91
C GLU A 81 -20.89 -9.55 -9.79
N ASP A 82 -19.57 -9.35 -9.66
CA ASP A 82 -18.98 -8.46 -8.64
C ASP A 82 -18.95 -6.98 -9.04
N VAL A 83 -19.34 -6.65 -10.27
CA VAL A 83 -19.34 -5.25 -10.71
C VAL A 83 -20.60 -4.54 -10.19
N ARG A 84 -20.42 -3.29 -9.76
CA ARG A 84 -21.48 -2.41 -9.24
C ARG A 84 -21.35 -1.06 -9.94
N LEU A 85 -22.48 -0.49 -10.36
CA LEU A 85 -22.61 0.84 -10.99
C LEU A 85 -23.16 1.82 -9.99
#